data_AF-M1ECY9-F1
#
_entry.id   AF-M1ECY9-F1
#
_cell.length_a   1.000
_cell.length_b   1.000
_cell.length_c   1.000
_cell.angle_alpha   90.00
_cell.angle_beta   90.00
_cell.angle_gamma   90.00
#
_symmetry.space_group_name_H-M   'P 1'
#
loop_
_entity.id
_entity.type
_entity.pdbx_description
1 polymer ?
#
loop_
_entity_poly.entity_id
_entity_poly.type
_entity_poly.pdbx_seq_one_letter_code
_entity_poly.pdbx_strand_id
1 'polypeptide(L)'
;LLQHNCKPSTDQFIGVFAQNRPEWIIAELACYTYSMVVVPLYDTLGPGAIRYIIRTADISTVVVDKPQKAVLLLEHVERKETPGLKLIIIMEPFEEALKDRGQECGVVIKSMQAV
;
A
#
# COMPACT_ATOMS: atom_id res chain seq x y z
N LEU A 1 8.86 6.43 -0.46
CA LEU A 1 9.08 5.55 0.70
C LEU A 1 9.77 6.29 1.86
N LEU A 2 11.04 6.70 1.72
CA LEU A 2 11.75 7.45 2.78
C LEU A 2 11.03 8.72 3.25
N GLN A 3 10.54 9.52 2.31
CA GLN A 3 9.75 10.74 2.59
C GLN A 3 8.44 10.47 3.35
N HIS A 4 8.05 9.21 3.48
CA HIS A 4 6.86 8.77 4.21
C HIS A 4 7.21 7.89 5.41
N ASN A 5 8.40 8.07 5.98
CA ASN A 5 8.87 7.43 7.20
C ASN A 5 9.07 5.90 7.12
N CYS A 6 9.12 5.31 5.91
CA CYS A 6 9.58 3.94 5.76
C CYS A 6 11.07 3.85 6.15
N LYS A 7 11.43 2.87 6.98
CA LYS A 7 12.81 2.71 7.47
C LYS A 7 13.64 1.86 6.51
N PRO A 8 14.89 2.25 6.21
CA PRO A 8 15.82 1.36 5.50
C PRO A 8 16.21 0.15 6.37
N SER A 9 15.46 -0.94 6.26
CA SER A 9 15.66 -2.15 7.08
C SER A 9 14.97 -3.35 6.44
N THR A 10 15.56 -4.53 6.63
CA THR A 10 14.96 -5.82 6.25
C THR A 10 13.70 -6.16 7.04
N ASP A 11 13.44 -5.45 8.13
CA ASP A 11 12.20 -5.57 8.92
C ASP A 11 11.08 -4.66 8.39
N GLN A 12 11.35 -3.83 7.37
CA GLN A 12 10.36 -2.96 6.74
C GLN A 12 9.72 -3.66 5.53
N PHE A 13 8.48 -4.12 5.70
CA PHE A 13 7.70 -4.76 4.63
C PHE A 13 6.84 -3.73 3.88
N ILE A 14 6.90 -3.76 2.54
CA ILE A 14 6.12 -2.89 1.66
C ILE A 14 5.21 -3.75 0.79
N GLY A 15 3.90 -3.60 0.95
CA GLY A 15 2.94 -4.27 0.09
C GLY A 15 2.92 -3.64 -1.31
N VAL A 16 2.91 -4.45 -2.36
CA VAL A 16 2.63 -3.96 -3.71
C VAL A 16 1.46 -4.72 -4.31
N PHE A 17 0.34 -4.03 -4.46
CA PHE A 17 -0.91 -4.57 -4.98
C PHE A 17 -1.21 -3.96 -6.35
N ALA A 18 -0.47 -4.43 -7.36
CA ALA A 18 -0.52 -3.90 -8.72
C ALA A 18 -0.45 -5.01 -9.77
N GLN A 19 -1.13 -4.81 -10.90
CA GLN A 19 -0.91 -5.59 -12.11
C GLN A 19 0.42 -5.21 -12.77
N ASN A 20 0.86 -5.99 -13.77
CA ASN A 20 2.12 -5.75 -14.47
C ASN A 20 2.13 -4.34 -15.10
N ARG A 21 3.00 -3.47 -14.59
CA ARG A 21 3.25 -2.11 -15.10
C ARG A 21 4.61 -1.60 -14.63
N PRO A 22 5.19 -0.58 -15.30
CA PRO A 22 6.50 -0.05 -14.95
C PRO A 22 6.62 0.41 -13.48
N GLU A 23 5.57 1.02 -12.94
CA GLU A 23 5.53 1.52 -11.57
C GLU A 23 5.66 0.40 -10.53
N TRP A 24 5.28 -0.84 -10.88
CA TRP A 24 5.56 -1.99 -10.03
C TRP A 24 7.09 -2.18 -9.95
N ILE A 25 7.79 -2.37 -11.08
CA ILE A 25 9.26 -2.49 -11.04
C ILE A 25 9.94 -1.29 -10.34
N ILE A 26 9.43 -0.08 -10.48
CA ILE A 26 9.94 1.09 -9.77
C ILE A 26 9.76 0.97 -8.25
N ALA A 27 8.58 0.55 -7.77
CA ALA A 27 8.34 0.31 -6.35
C ALA A 27 9.22 -0.81 -5.80
N GLU A 28 9.45 -1.87 -6.59
CA GLU A 28 10.35 -2.97 -6.26
C GLU A 28 11.79 -2.49 -6.06
N LEU A 29 12.33 -1.78 -7.06
CA LEU A 29 13.68 -1.22 -7.01
C LEU A 29 13.86 -0.22 -5.87
N ALA A 30 12.82 0.57 -5.56
CA ALA A 30 12.83 1.47 -4.41
C ALA A 30 12.95 0.68 -3.09
N CYS A 31 12.30 -0.48 -2.95
CA CYS A 31 12.45 -1.33 -1.77
C CYS A 31 13.88 -1.86 -1.66
N TYR A 32 14.41 -2.45 -2.74
CA TYR A 32 15.76 -3.02 -2.75
C TYR A 32 16.84 -1.99 -2.47
N THR A 33 16.70 -0.78 -3.01
CA THR A 33 17.64 0.34 -2.79
C THR A 33 17.81 0.67 -1.30
N TYR A 34 16.76 0.48 -0.50
CA TYR A 34 16.75 0.82 0.92
C TYR A 34 16.62 -0.41 1.83
N SER A 35 17.02 -1.60 1.36
CA SER A 35 16.97 -2.85 2.13
C SER A 35 15.58 -3.22 2.68
N MET A 36 14.50 -2.71 2.08
CA MET A 36 13.13 -3.03 2.46
C MET A 36 12.68 -4.31 1.75
N VAL A 37 11.77 -5.06 2.36
CA VAL A 37 11.21 -6.29 1.81
C VAL A 37 9.94 -6.00 1.05
N VAL A 38 9.90 -6.39 -0.22
CA VAL A 38 8.69 -6.25 -1.04
C VAL A 38 7.75 -7.44 -0.84
N VAL A 39 6.46 -7.17 -0.66
CA VAL A 39 5.42 -8.19 -0.47
C VAL A 39 4.37 -8.05 -1.58
N PRO A 40 4.37 -8.92 -2.59
CA PRO A 40 3.42 -8.83 -3.69
C PRO A 40 2.02 -9.28 -3.24
N LEU A 41 1.00 -8.52 -3.66
CA LEU A 41 -0.41 -8.79 -3.44
C LEU A 41 -1.11 -8.85 -4.80
N TYR A 42 -1.90 -9.90 -5.05
CA TYR A 42 -2.56 -10.13 -6.34
C TYR A 42 -4.07 -10.24 -6.19
N ASP A 43 -4.79 -9.76 -7.22
CA ASP A 43 -6.25 -9.82 -7.29
C ASP A 43 -6.78 -11.26 -7.17
N THR A 44 -6.03 -12.24 -7.67
CA THR A 44 -6.36 -13.66 -7.67
C THR A 44 -6.34 -14.32 -6.29
N LEU A 45 -5.74 -13.68 -5.27
CA LEU A 45 -5.70 -14.19 -3.89
C LEU A 45 -7.06 -14.03 -3.18
N GLY A 46 -7.86 -13.06 -3.63
CA GLY A 46 -9.08 -12.65 -2.95
C GLY A 46 -8.84 -11.75 -1.72
N PRO A 47 -9.87 -11.01 -1.29
CA PRO A 47 -9.73 -9.97 -0.26
C PRO A 47 -9.33 -10.51 1.11
N GLY A 48 -9.81 -11.69 1.48
CA GLY A 48 -9.49 -12.32 2.77
C GLY A 48 -8.02 -12.69 2.91
N ALA A 49 -7.37 -13.11 1.82
CA ALA A 49 -5.95 -13.42 1.78
C ALA A 49 -5.10 -12.14 1.81
N ILE A 50 -5.48 -11.11 1.06
CA ILE A 50 -4.82 -9.79 1.08
C ILE A 50 -4.80 -9.23 2.52
N ARG A 51 -5.97 -9.20 3.18
CA ARG A 51 -6.11 -8.80 4.58
C ARG A 51 -5.20 -9.64 5.49
N TYR A 52 -5.20 -10.96 5.31
CA TYR A 52 -4.38 -11.86 6.12
C TYR A 52 -2.89 -11.57 5.97
N ILE A 53 -2.40 -11.36 4.75
CA ILE A 53 -1.00 -11.04 4.46
C ILE A 53 -0.62 -9.70 5.10
N ILE A 54 -1.41 -8.64 4.87
CA ILE A 54 -1.14 -7.30 5.43
C ILE A 54 -1.03 -7.36 6.95
N ARG A 55 -1.95 -8.07 7.61
CA ARG A 55 -1.94 -8.21 9.07
C ARG A 55 -0.76 -9.06 9.57
N THR A 56 -0.45 -10.16 8.90
CA THR A 56 0.56 -11.12 9.35
C THR A 56 1.98 -10.58 9.15
N ALA A 57 2.21 -9.85 8.06
CA ALA A 57 3.50 -9.21 7.77
C ALA A 57 3.61 -7.79 8.35
N ASP A 58 2.66 -7.37 9.21
CA ASP A 58 2.59 -6.03 9.83
C ASP A 58 2.85 -4.88 8.85
N ILE A 59 2.22 -4.96 7.66
CA ILE A 59 2.46 -4.01 6.58
C ILE A 59 1.77 -2.68 6.90
N SER A 60 2.58 -1.64 7.03
CA SER A 60 2.11 -0.26 7.27
C SER A 60 1.98 0.58 5.99
N THR A 61 2.57 0.14 4.88
CA THR A 61 2.58 0.84 3.59
C THR A 61 2.25 -0.10 2.44
N VAL A 62 1.26 0.26 1.62
CA VAL A 62 0.92 -0.48 0.40
C VAL A 62 0.91 0.46 -0.81
N VAL A 63 1.59 0.06 -1.87
CA VAL A 63 1.48 0.69 -3.19
C VAL A 63 0.41 -0.05 -4.00
N VAL A 64 -0.54 0.66 -4.60
CA VAL A 64 -1.62 0.09 -5.40
C VAL A 64 -1.64 0.71 -6.80
N ASP A 65 -2.05 -0.06 -7.81
CA ASP A 65 -2.21 0.49 -9.16
C ASP A 65 -3.47 1.36 -9.30
N LYS A 66 -4.61 0.88 -8.77
CA LYS A 66 -5.94 1.44 -8.99
C LYS A 66 -6.61 1.95 -7.72
N PRO A 67 -7.45 3.00 -7.78
CA PRO A 67 -8.18 3.52 -6.63
C PRO A 67 -9.12 2.49 -5.98
N GLN A 68 -9.70 1.57 -6.75
CA GLN A 68 -10.60 0.53 -6.24
C GLN A 68 -9.89 -0.43 -5.28
N LYS A 69 -8.58 -0.66 -5.46
CA LYS A 69 -7.78 -1.45 -4.51
C LYS A 69 -7.53 -0.70 -3.23
N ALA A 70 -7.30 0.62 -3.29
CA ALA A 70 -7.23 1.44 -2.10
C ALA A 70 -8.55 1.40 -1.31
N VAL A 71 -9.70 1.49 -1.99
CA VAL A 71 -11.02 1.34 -1.36
C VAL A 71 -11.14 0.02 -0.59
N LEU A 72 -10.78 -1.10 -1.22
CA LEU A 72 -10.77 -2.41 -0.56
C LEU A 72 -9.88 -2.43 0.70
N LEU A 73 -8.70 -1.81 0.65
CA LEU A 73 -7.81 -1.74 1.80
C LEU A 73 -8.38 -0.86 2.93
N LEU A 74 -9.01 0.26 2.59
CA LEU A 74 -9.69 1.13 3.56
C LEU A 74 -10.85 0.40 4.26
N GLU A 75 -11.64 -0.39 3.53
CA GLU A 75 -12.71 -1.21 4.12
C GLU A 75 -12.18 -2.17 5.20
N HIS A 76 -11.01 -2.79 4.97
CA HIS A 76 -10.36 -3.63 5.98
C HIS A 76 -9.89 -2.82 7.20
N VAL A 77 -9.41 -1.58 7.01
CA VAL A 77 -9.01 -0.68 8.10
C VAL A 77 -10.21 -0.23 8.92
N GLU A 78 -11.28 0.19 8.27
CA GLU A 78 -12.55 0.61 8.89
C GLU A 78 -13.18 -0.51 9.72
N ARG A 79 -13.07 -1.76 9.23
CA ARG A 79 -13.50 -2.98 9.95
C ARG A 79 -12.51 -3.43 11.03
N LYS A 80 -11.43 -2.66 11.27
CA LYS A 80 -10.36 -2.92 12.26
C LYS A 80 -9.61 -4.24 12.02
N GLU A 81 -9.58 -4.73 10.79
CA GLU A 81 -8.90 -5.97 10.42
C GLU A 81 -7.41 -5.77 10.12
N THR A 82 -7.04 -4.58 9.63
CA THR A 82 -5.65 -4.20 9.30
C THR A 82 -5.28 -2.84 9.93
N PRO A 83 -5.35 -2.68 11.27
CA PRO A 83 -5.14 -1.38 11.93
C PRO A 83 -3.71 -0.81 11.76
N GLY A 84 -2.75 -1.65 11.37
CA GLY A 84 -1.36 -1.27 11.11
C GLY A 84 -1.16 -0.53 9.79
N LEU A 85 -2.08 -0.62 8.83
CA LEU A 85 -1.97 0.08 7.54
C LEU A 85 -2.13 1.59 7.75
N LYS A 86 -1.11 2.38 7.40
CA LYS A 86 -1.07 3.85 7.59
C LYS A 86 -0.88 4.64 6.31
N LEU A 87 -0.39 4.02 5.25
CA LEU A 87 -0.08 4.70 4.00
C LEU A 87 -0.50 3.84 2.80
N ILE A 88 -1.24 4.46 1.89
CA ILE A 88 -1.54 3.92 0.57
C ILE A 88 -0.98 4.87 -0.49
N ILE A 89 -0.14 4.35 -1.39
CA ILE A 89 0.39 5.09 -2.53
C ILE A 89 -0.30 4.57 -3.79
N ILE A 90 -0.99 5.42 -4.53
CA ILE A 90 -1.81 5.05 -5.69
C ILE A 90 -1.09 5.50 -6.97
N MET A 91 -0.92 4.58 -7.93
CA MET A 91 -0.27 4.86 -9.22
C MET A 91 -1.16 5.67 -10.17
N GLU A 92 -2.46 5.34 -10.22
CA GLU A 92 -3.44 6.05 -11.03
C GLU A 92 -4.02 7.29 -10.33
N PRO A 93 -4.55 8.27 -11.10
CA PRO A 93 -5.31 9.37 -10.54
C PRO A 93 -6.48 8.89 -9.69
N PHE A 94 -6.78 9.63 -8.62
CA PHE A 94 -7.90 9.37 -7.72
C PHE A 94 -8.55 10.68 -7.29
N GLU A 95 -9.80 10.60 -6.84
CA GLU A 95 -10.59 11.76 -6.40
C GLU A 95 -10.25 12.16 -4.96
N GLU A 96 -10.44 13.45 -4.62
CA GLU A 96 -10.20 13.95 -3.26
C GLU A 96 -11.04 13.22 -2.21
N ALA A 97 -12.26 12.79 -2.54
CA ALA A 97 -13.11 12.01 -1.65
C ALA A 97 -12.43 10.75 -1.11
N LEU A 98 -11.57 10.11 -1.91
CA LEU A 98 -10.83 8.92 -1.46
C LEU A 98 -9.79 9.30 -0.40
N LYS A 99 -9.10 10.44 -0.60
CA LYS A 99 -8.12 10.98 0.34
C LYS A 99 -8.76 11.33 1.68
N ASP A 100 -9.94 11.95 1.65
CA ASP A 100 -10.71 12.33 2.84
C ASP A 100 -11.13 11.08 3.63
N ARG A 101 -11.68 10.06 2.94
CA ARG A 101 -12.01 8.76 3.55
C ARG A 101 -10.79 8.10 4.20
N GLY A 102 -9.63 8.18 3.56
CA GLY A 102 -8.38 7.71 4.16
C GLY A 102 -8.07 8.42 5.48
N GLN A 103 -8.18 9.76 5.51
CA GLN A 103 -7.90 10.55 6.71
C GLN A 103 -8.85 10.23 7.86
N GLU A 104 -10.14 10.01 7.58
CA GLU A 104 -11.16 9.64 8.58
C GLU A 104 -10.81 8.35 9.34
N CYS A 105 -10.12 7.41 8.69
CA CYS A 105 -9.66 6.16 9.30
C CYS A 105 -8.15 6.13 9.63
N GLY A 106 -7.45 7.27 9.53
CA GLY A 106 -6.04 7.40 9.89
C GLY A 106 -5.06 6.81 8.87
N VAL A 107 -5.47 6.70 7.60
CA VAL A 107 -4.66 6.23 6.47
C VAL A 107 -4.35 7.41 5.54
N VAL A 108 -3.07 7.68 5.33
CA VAL A 108 -2.64 8.70 4.37
C VAL A 108 -2.70 8.14 2.95
N ILE A 109 -3.30 8.87 2.02
CA ILE A 109 -3.33 8.51 0.59
C ILE A 109 -2.44 9.49 -0.19
N LYS A 110 -1.55 8.94 -1.02
CA LYS A 110 -0.61 9.69 -1.86
C LYS A 110 -0.66 9.20 -3.31
N SER A 111 -0.42 10.11 -4.25
CA SER A 111 -0.14 9.74 -5.64
C SER A 111 1.31 9.28 -5.77
N MET A 112 1.56 8.32 -6.66
CA MET A 112 2.91 7.90 -7.06
C MET A 112 3.53 8.83 -8.11
N GLN A 113 2.72 9.68 -8.76
CA GLN A 113 3.22 10.60 -9.77
C GLN A 113 4.30 11.51 -9.19
N ALA A 114 5.35 11.71 -9.98
CA ALA A 114 6.67 12.21 -9.59
C ALA A 114 6.62 13.29 -8.51
N VAL A 115 7.26 12.97 -7.38
CA VAL A 115 7.86 13.93 -6.47
C VAL A 115 8.89 14.76 -7.24
#